data_AF-A0A6I5C5P8-F1
#
_entry.id   AF-A0A6I5C5P8-F1
#
_cell.length_a   1.000
_cell.length_b   1.000
_cell.length_c   1.000
_cell.angle_alpha   90.00
_cell.angle_beta   90.00
_cell.angle_gamma   90.00
#
_symmetry.space_group_name_H-M   'P 1'
#
loop_
_entity.id
_entity.type
_entity.pdbx_description
1 polymer ?
#
loop_
_entity_poly.entity_id
_entity_poly.type
_entity_poly.pdbx_seq_one_letter_code
_entity_poly.pdbx_strand_id
1 'polypeptide(L)' 'RAARLLAGERVASVVVDCESGPVRLGLAGRLAGELGGTPVTLDELRADSIAGLVRDVRGTSRRAA' A
#
# COMPACT_ATOMS: atom_id res chain seq x y z
N ARG A 1 0.22 12.21 -10.13
CA ARG A 1 1.07 13.41 -9.86
C ARG A 1 1.54 13.47 -8.41
N ALA A 2 0.65 13.57 -7.42
CA ALA A 2 1.04 13.56 -5.99
C ALA A 2 1.82 12.30 -5.59
N ALA A 3 1.38 11.13 -6.05
CA ALA A 3 2.07 9.86 -5.81
C ALA A 3 3.55 9.86 -6.23
N ARG A 4 3.85 10.43 -7.41
CA ARG A 4 5.23 10.54 -7.90
C ARG A 4 6.07 11.51 -7.07
N LEU A 5 5.47 12.55 -6.49
CA LEU A 5 6.17 13.46 -5.57
C LEU A 5 6.53 12.71 -4.28
N LEU A 6 5.55 11.99 -3.70
CA LEU A 6 5.76 11.15 -2.51
C LEU A 6 6.83 10.07 -2.74
N ALA A 7 6.83 9.45 -3.93
CA ALA A 7 7.85 8.48 -4.32
C ALA A 7 9.24 9.13 -4.44
N GLY A 8 9.33 10.33 -5.03
CA GLY A 8 10.59 11.08 -5.13
C GLY A 8 11.16 11.48 -3.78
N GLU A 9 10.29 11.79 -2.82
CA GLU A 9 10.66 12.07 -1.41
C GLU A 9 10.92 10.80 -0.59
N ARG A 10 10.77 9.61 -1.19
CA ARG A 10 10.91 8.30 -0.53
C ARG A 10 10.00 8.13 0.69
N VAL A 11 8.78 8.66 0.60
CA VAL A 11 7.77 8.50 1.66
C VAL A 11 7.29 7.06 1.70
N ALA A 12 7.46 6.40 2.84
CA ALA A 12 6.89 5.08 3.07
C ALA A 12 5.35 5.14 3.01
N SER A 13 4.76 4.34 2.13
CA SER A 13 3.33 4.39 1.83
C SER A 13 2.74 2.98 1.68
N VAL A 14 1.45 2.87 2.00
CA VAL A 14 0.64 1.67 1.79
C VAL A 14 -0.61 2.10 1.04
N VAL A 15 -0.92 1.41 -0.05
CA VAL A 15 -2.14 1.65 -0.83
C VAL A 15 -3.10 0.51 -0.58
N VAL A 16 -4.32 0.84 -0.18
CA VAL A 16 -5.39 -0.13 0.04
C VAL A 16 -6.42 0.02 -1.08
N ASP A 17 -6.73 -1.09 -1.72
CA ASP A 17 -7.80 -1.20 -2.71
C ASP A 17 -9.12 -1.45 -2.00
N CYS A 18 -9.91 -0.38 -1.90
CA CYS A 18 -11.23 -0.39 -1.29
C CYS A 18 -12.36 -0.71 -2.27
N GLU A 19 -12.04 -0.99 -3.54
CA GLU A 19 -13.05 -1.26 -4.55
C GLU A 19 -13.66 -2.64 -4.31
N SER A 20 -14.99 -2.71 -4.24
CA SER A 20 -15.75 -3.94 -3.96
C SER A 20 -16.80 -4.18 -5.04
N GLY A 21 -17.07 -5.45 -5.35
CA GLY A 21 -18.10 -5.85 -6.31
C GLY A 21 -17.59 -6.05 -7.74
N PRO A 22 -18.51 -6.31 -8.70
CA PRO A 22 -18.16 -6.76 -10.04
C PRO A 22 -17.53 -5.67 -10.93
N VAL A 23 -17.61 -4.40 -10.53
CA VAL A 23 -17.04 -3.28 -11.28
C VAL A 23 -15.89 -2.69 -10.48
N ARG A 24 -14.71 -2.64 -11.11
CA ARG A 24 -13.48 -2.11 -10.52
C ARG A 24 -12.83 -1.14 -11.50
N LEU A 25 -12.55 0.07 -11.03
CA LEU A 25 -11.83 1.13 -11.73
C LEU A 25 -10.31 0.90 -11.72
N GLY A 26 -9.79 0.08 -10.80
CA GLY A 26 -8.37 -0.28 -10.75
C GLY A 26 -7.46 0.89 -10.36
N LEU A 27 -7.99 1.87 -9.62
CA LEU A 27 -7.26 3.09 -9.29
C LEU A 27 -6.17 2.83 -8.25
N ALA A 28 -6.43 1.94 -7.30
CA ALA A 28 -5.46 1.54 -6.30
C ALA A 28 -4.22 0.90 -6.92
N GLY A 29 -4.40 0.03 -7.93
CA GLY A 29 -3.29 -0.57 -8.68
C GLY A 29 -2.43 0.48 -9.39
N ARG A 30 -3.07 1.44 -10.06
CA ARG A 30 -2.35 2.54 -10.71
C ARG A 30 -1.59 3.41 -9.71
N LEU A 31 -2.22 3.76 -8.59
CA LEU A 31 -1.62 4.57 -7.53
C LEU A 31 -0.42 3.87 -6.88
N ALA A 32 -0.57 2.60 -6.52
CA ALA A 32 0.50 1.80 -5.94
C ALA A 32 1.69 1.68 -6.92
N GLY A 33 1.42 1.50 -8.21
CA GLY A 33 2.44 1.51 -9.25
C GLY A 33 3.21 2.84 -9.33
N GLU A 34 2.54 4.00 -9.20
CA GLU A 34 3.22 5.30 -9.12
C GLU A 34 4.07 5.45 -7.85
N LEU A 35 3.77 4.70 -6.80
CA LEU A 35 4.53 4.65 -5.53
C LEU A 35 5.57 3.53 -5.49
N GLY A 36 5.70 2.72 -6.55
CA GLY A 36 6.65 1.60 -6.63
C GLY A 36 6.24 0.34 -5.84
N GLY A 37 4.93 0.15 -5.59
CA GLY A 37 4.40 -0.99 -4.86
C GLY A 37 3.15 -1.61 -5.49
N THR A 38 2.54 -2.56 -4.78
CA THR A 38 1.28 -3.20 -5.14
C THR A 38 0.19 -2.82 -4.11
N PRO A 39 -1.07 -2.66 -4.53
CA PRO A 39 -2.14 -2.37 -3.58
C PRO A 39 -2.47 -3.62 -2.75
N VAL A 40 -2.95 -3.40 -1.53
CA VAL A 40 -3.49 -4.43 -0.63
C VAL A 40 -5.01 -4.42 -0.73
N THR A 41 -5.69 -5.55 -0.89
CA THR A 41 -7.15 -5.58 -1.03
C THR A 41 -7.89 -5.71 0.31
N LEU A 42 -9.13 -5.24 0.39
CA LEU A 42 -9.96 -5.42 1.61
C LEU A 42 -10.24 -6.90 1.94
N ASP A 43 -10.30 -7.80 0.96
CA ASP A 43 -10.44 -9.24 1.21
C ASP A 43 -9.15 -9.85 1.82
N GLU A 44 -7.99 -9.28 1.50
CA GLU A 44 -6.74 -9.56 2.21
C GLU A 44 -6.76 -8.97 3.64
N LEU A 45 -7.60 -7.96 3.92
CA LEU A 45 -7.72 -7.25 5.21
C LEU A 45 -8.47 -7.98 6.34
N ARG A 46 -8.78 -9.28 6.24
CA ARG A 46 -9.28 -10.01 7.43
C ARG A 46 -8.24 -9.90 8.58
N ALA A 47 -8.70 -9.32 9.68
CA ALA A 47 -8.00 -8.29 10.46
C ALA A 47 -6.67 -8.67 11.15
N ASP A 48 -6.34 -9.96 11.26
CA ASP A 48 -5.16 -10.39 12.02
C ASP A 48 -3.85 -10.31 11.19
N SER A 49 -3.94 -10.46 9.87
CA SER A 49 -2.76 -10.56 9.00
C SER A 49 -2.08 -9.21 8.71
N ILE A 50 -2.83 -8.10 8.60
CA ILE A 50 -2.24 -6.78 8.25
C ILE A 50 -1.57 -6.10 9.41
N ALA A 51 -2.10 -6.25 10.63
CA ALA A 51 -1.40 -5.72 11.80
C ALA A 51 0.00 -6.35 11.89
N GLY A 52 0.16 -7.65 11.62
CA GLY A 52 1.45 -8.32 11.47
C GLY A 52 2.34 -7.67 10.40
N LEU A 53 1.84 -7.61 9.17
CA LEU A 53 2.60 -7.14 8.01
C LEU A 53 3.06 -5.68 8.15
N VAL A 54 2.21 -4.79 8.68
CA VAL A 54 2.56 -3.39 8.94
C VAL A 54 3.63 -3.26 10.04
N ARG A 55 3.55 -4.08 11.09
CA ARG A 55 4.56 -4.11 12.16
C ARG A 55 5.92 -4.58 11.63
N ASP A 56 5.94 -5.61 10.80
CA ASP A 56 7.16 -6.17 10.24
C ASP A 56 7.86 -5.21 9.27
N VAL A 57 7.10 -4.57 8.39
CA VAL A 57 7.63 -3.57 7.45
C VAL A 57 8.17 -2.35 8.21
N ARG A 58 7.44 -1.84 9.21
CA ARG A 58 7.94 -0.73 10.05
C ARG A 58 9.16 -1.12 10.88
N GLY A 59 9.22 -2.34 11.40
CA GLY A 59 10.36 -2.84 12.19
C GLY A 59 11.61 -3.08 11.34
N THR A 60 11.45 -3.37 10.06
CA THR A 60 12.55 -3.49 9.09
C THR A 60 13.10 -2.11 8.71
N SER A 61 12.21 -1.14 8.43
CA SER A 61 12.61 0.24 8.14
C SER A 61 13.33 0.92 9.31
N ARG A 62 12.91 0.66 10.56
CA ARG A 62 13.57 1.20 11.77
C ARG A 62 14.95 0.63 12.04
N ARG A 63 15.27 -0.55 11.50
CA ARG A 63 16.59 -1.20 11.65
C ARG A 63 17.59 -0.77 10.58
N ALA A 64 17.11 -0.17 9.49
CA ALA A 64 17.93 0.33 8.39
C ALA A 64 18.35 1.80 8.56
N ALA A 65 17.93 2.45 9.66
CA ALA A 65 18.27 3.82 10.05
C ALA A 65 19.16 3.82 11.29
#